data_AF-A0A210W607-F1
#
_entry.id   AF-A0A210W607-F1
#
_cell.length_a   1.000
_cell.length_b   1.000
_cell.length_c   1.000
_cell.angle_alpha   90.00
_cell.angle_beta   90.00
_cell.angle_gamma   90.00
#
_symmetry.space_group_name_H-M   'P 1'
#
loop_
_entity.id
_entity.type
_entity.pdbx_description
1 polymer ?
#
loop_
_entity_poly.entity_id
_entity_poly.type
_entity_poly.pdbx_seq_one_letter_code
_entity_poly.pdbx_strand_id
1 'polypeptide(L)'
;MSRGIQIPMRRKTKGDNVQRLRSADPEVFKGLRSRILKFVIDNKDALAKGWDEMPQELSDRQQDNWEPLLAIAKCLGEEWYQKACEAALKNCEETAPPKASSNQLLEDIREVLSDYSEKYIPSAYLLQELHDDDDMDWGTYNGGKPLSARQLAKFMSAYGIKTKTVRMNADYTPKGYEVRDFADAFARYLPELPSELPPEEEKPLRAGKPPIPEF
;
A
#
# COMPACT_ATOMS: atom_id res chain seq x y z
N MET A 1 -3.55 -2.23 2.00
CA MET A 1 -2.60 -1.28 1.40
C MET A 1 -1.73 -2.09 0.49
N SER A 2 -2.09 -2.12 -0.79
CA SER A 2 -1.46 -2.97 -1.81
C SER A 2 -1.16 -2.15 -3.07
N ARG A 3 -0.96 -0.83 -2.90
CA ARG A 3 -0.67 0.13 -4.00
C ARG A 3 0.84 0.43 -4.16
N GLY A 4 1.72 -0.31 -3.48
CA GLY A 4 3.17 -0.12 -3.65
C GLY A 4 4.02 -0.78 -2.58
N ILE A 5 5.33 -0.87 -2.85
CA ILE A 5 6.33 -1.52 -1.99
C ILE A 5 6.72 -0.57 -0.84
N GLN A 6 6.52 -1.02 0.39
CA GLN A 6 6.79 -0.22 1.59
C GLN A 6 8.22 -0.44 2.06
N ILE A 7 9.06 0.59 2.07
CA ILE A 7 10.44 0.50 2.57
C ILE A 7 10.50 1.11 3.98
N PRO A 8 10.63 0.30 5.04
CA PRO A 8 10.65 0.81 6.41
C PRO A 8 11.93 1.62 6.65
N MET A 9 11.75 2.92 6.91
CA MET A 9 12.86 3.81 7.25
C MET A 9 13.22 3.72 8.73
N ARG A 10 14.52 3.71 9.03
CA ARG A 10 15.05 3.80 10.40
C ARG A 10 15.47 5.23 10.72
N ARG A 11 15.27 5.65 11.98
CA ARG A 11 15.73 6.96 12.44
C ARG A 11 17.25 7.01 12.41
N LYS A 12 17.78 8.06 11.78
CA LYS A 12 19.21 8.37 11.78
C LYS A 12 19.70 8.64 13.21
N THR A 13 20.79 8.00 13.60
CA THR A 13 21.49 8.25 14.87
C THR A 13 22.63 9.26 14.68
N LYS A 14 23.24 9.74 15.78
CA LYS A 14 24.40 10.66 15.70
C LYS A 14 25.65 10.02 15.09
N GLY A 15 25.76 8.68 15.12
CA GLY A 15 26.87 7.93 14.53
C GLY A 15 26.73 7.67 13.03
N ASP A 16 25.51 7.80 12.48
CA ASP A 16 25.28 7.51 11.07
C ASP A 16 25.76 8.66 10.19
N ASN A 17 26.78 8.42 9.38
CA ASN A 17 27.18 9.34 8.33
C ASN A 17 26.43 9.01 7.04
N VAL A 18 25.62 9.95 6.55
CA VAL A 18 24.78 9.78 5.35
C VAL A 18 25.06 10.94 4.42
N GLN A 19 25.51 10.64 3.20
CA GLN A 19 25.71 11.64 2.17
C GLN A 19 24.37 12.14 1.64
N ARG A 20 24.27 13.45 1.42
CA ARG A 20 23.07 14.03 0.81
C ARG A 20 23.16 13.83 -0.70
N LEU A 21 22.13 13.20 -1.27
CA LEU A 21 22.04 12.98 -2.71
C LEU A 21 22.10 14.29 -3.52
N ARG A 22 21.61 15.39 -2.95
CA ARG A 22 21.65 16.74 -3.54
C ARG A 22 23.07 17.24 -3.85
N SER A 23 24.07 16.68 -3.19
CA SER A 23 25.48 17.07 -3.29
C SER A 23 26.32 16.03 -4.03
N ALA A 24 25.69 14.99 -4.60
CA ALA A 24 26.38 13.96 -5.34
C ALA A 24 26.84 14.48 -6.71
N ASP A 25 28.00 13.98 -7.15
CA ASP A 25 28.62 14.37 -8.42
C ASP A 25 27.71 14.00 -9.62
N PRO A 26 27.30 14.98 -10.45
CA PRO A 26 26.51 14.75 -11.67
C PRO A 26 27.11 13.70 -12.63
N GLU A 27 28.44 13.57 -12.69
CA GLU A 27 29.11 12.62 -13.60
C GLU A 27 28.88 11.17 -13.18
N VAL A 28 28.75 10.90 -11.87
CA VAL A 28 28.39 9.56 -11.37
C VAL A 28 27.02 9.14 -11.91
N PHE A 29 26.05 10.05 -11.96
CA PHE A 29 24.73 9.77 -12.52
C PHE A 29 24.75 9.60 -14.03
N LYS A 30 25.63 10.32 -14.75
CA LYS A 30 25.81 10.14 -16.19
C LYS A 30 26.29 8.73 -16.51
N GLY A 31 27.33 8.25 -15.84
CA GLY A 31 27.83 6.89 -15.99
C GLY A 31 26.80 5.83 -15.60
N LEU A 32 26.03 6.06 -14.53
CA LEU A 32 24.95 5.17 -14.11
C LEU A 32 23.81 5.11 -15.16
N ARG A 33 23.37 6.25 -15.68
CA ARG A 33 22.35 6.32 -16.74
C ARG A 33 22.76 5.54 -17.99
N SER A 34 24.00 5.71 -18.45
CA SER A 34 24.50 4.97 -19.62
C SER A 34 24.49 3.45 -19.38
N ARG A 35 24.86 3.00 -18.18
CA ARG A 35 24.84 1.57 -17.82
C ARG A 35 23.41 1.02 -17.74
N ILE A 36 22.49 1.76 -17.12
CA ILE A 36 21.07 1.38 -17.05
C ILE A 36 20.48 1.30 -18.46
N LEU A 37 20.74 2.29 -19.32
CA LEU A 37 20.25 2.29 -20.70
C LEU A 37 20.76 1.07 -21.47
N LYS A 38 22.07 0.79 -21.38
CA LYS A 38 22.68 -0.39 -22.02
C LYS A 38 22.02 -1.68 -21.53
N PHE A 39 21.84 -1.83 -20.22
CA PHE A 39 21.18 -2.98 -19.61
C PHE A 39 19.75 -3.18 -20.12
N VAL A 40 18.95 -2.10 -20.15
CA VAL A 40 17.56 -2.16 -20.63
C VAL A 40 17.51 -2.53 -22.11
N ILE A 41 18.40 -1.97 -22.94
CA ILE A 41 18.48 -2.34 -24.37
C ILE A 41 18.81 -3.82 -24.54
N ASP A 42 19.78 -4.32 -23.78
CA ASP A 42 20.26 -5.71 -23.89
C ASP A 42 19.22 -6.73 -23.38
N ASN A 43 18.30 -6.32 -22.50
CA ASN A 43 17.31 -7.19 -21.87
C ASN A 43 15.85 -6.84 -22.23
N LYS A 44 15.64 -5.98 -23.23
CA LYS A 44 14.32 -5.39 -23.54
C LYS A 44 13.22 -6.44 -23.74
N ASP A 45 13.54 -7.55 -24.41
CA ASP A 45 12.55 -8.56 -24.78
C ASP A 45 12.15 -9.40 -23.56
N ALA A 46 13.11 -9.67 -22.67
CA ALA A 46 12.85 -10.34 -21.39
C ALA A 46 12.00 -9.45 -20.46
N LEU A 47 12.34 -8.16 -20.37
CA LEU A 47 11.60 -7.20 -19.55
C LEU A 47 10.17 -6.94 -20.09
N ALA A 48 9.99 -6.90 -21.41
CA ALA A 48 8.68 -6.70 -22.03
C ALA A 48 7.76 -7.91 -21.91
N LYS A 49 8.33 -9.12 -21.82
CA LYS A 49 7.58 -10.35 -21.58
C LYS A 49 7.01 -10.40 -20.16
N GLY A 50 7.68 -9.75 -19.22
CA GLY A 50 7.36 -9.82 -17.79
C GLY A 50 7.84 -11.12 -17.16
N TRP A 51 7.41 -11.35 -15.91
CA TRP A 51 7.82 -12.50 -15.11
C TRP A 51 6.65 -13.19 -14.41
N ASP A 52 6.36 -14.42 -14.85
CA ASP A 52 5.19 -15.17 -14.37
C ASP A 52 5.51 -16.12 -13.19
N GLU A 53 6.78 -16.47 -12.96
CA GLU A 53 7.17 -17.45 -11.93
C GLU A 53 7.24 -16.81 -10.54
N MET A 54 6.16 -16.16 -10.11
CA MET A 54 6.10 -15.41 -8.86
C MET A 54 5.99 -16.33 -7.62
N PRO A 55 6.50 -15.90 -6.44
CA PRO A 55 6.27 -16.63 -5.19
C PRO A 55 4.78 -16.70 -4.85
N GLN A 56 4.27 -17.92 -4.63
CA GLN A 56 2.84 -18.17 -4.36
C GLN A 56 2.37 -17.63 -3.02
N GLU A 57 3.30 -17.33 -2.12
CA GLU A 57 3.02 -16.75 -0.81
C GLU A 57 2.65 -15.26 -0.90
N LEU A 58 2.88 -14.61 -2.04
CA LEU A 58 2.46 -13.24 -2.31
C LEU A 58 1.01 -13.24 -2.81
N SER A 59 0.18 -12.32 -2.31
CA SER A 59 -1.15 -12.10 -2.90
C SER A 59 -1.04 -11.54 -4.32
N ASP A 60 -2.08 -11.70 -5.14
CA ASP A 60 -2.09 -11.27 -6.55
C ASP A 60 -1.59 -9.83 -6.73
N ARG A 61 -2.04 -8.94 -5.84
CA ARG A 61 -1.64 -7.54 -5.88
C ARG A 61 -0.22 -7.29 -5.38
N GLN A 62 0.30 -8.11 -4.48
CA GLN A 62 1.72 -8.05 -4.12
C GLN A 62 2.57 -8.55 -5.28
N GLN A 63 2.12 -9.58 -6.00
CA GLN A 63 2.78 -10.06 -7.21
C GLN A 63 2.84 -8.95 -8.26
N ASP A 64 1.73 -8.27 -8.56
CA ASP A 64 1.71 -7.13 -9.49
C ASP A 64 2.72 -6.02 -9.13
N ASN A 65 2.86 -5.72 -7.84
CA ASN A 65 3.81 -4.68 -7.39
C ASN A 65 5.27 -5.13 -7.48
N TRP A 66 5.54 -6.42 -7.27
CA TRP A 66 6.89 -6.98 -7.24
C TRP A 66 7.37 -7.48 -8.60
N GLU A 67 6.46 -7.75 -9.54
CA GLU A 67 6.75 -8.29 -10.87
C GLU A 67 7.87 -7.51 -11.58
N PRO A 68 7.85 -6.16 -11.65
CA PRO A 68 8.89 -5.43 -12.37
C PRO A 68 10.28 -5.59 -11.74
N LEU A 69 10.34 -5.69 -10.40
CA LEU A 69 11.61 -5.89 -9.69
C LEU A 69 12.13 -7.31 -9.84
N LEU A 70 11.23 -8.30 -9.83
CA LEU A 70 11.57 -9.70 -10.04
C LEU A 70 12.00 -9.97 -11.48
N ALA A 71 11.37 -9.34 -12.47
CA ALA A 71 11.80 -9.38 -13.87
C ALA A 71 13.23 -8.82 -14.03
N ILE A 72 13.53 -7.66 -13.42
CA ILE A 72 14.89 -7.10 -13.42
C ILE A 72 15.88 -8.05 -12.73
N ALA A 73 15.51 -8.60 -11.57
CA ALA A 73 16.37 -9.52 -10.83
C ALA A 73 16.67 -10.79 -11.63
N LYS A 74 15.69 -11.30 -12.38
CA LYS A 74 15.88 -12.45 -13.25
C LYS A 74 16.88 -12.18 -14.38
N CYS A 75 16.84 -11.00 -14.99
CA CYS A 75 17.83 -10.59 -16.00
C CYS A 75 19.26 -10.52 -15.44
N LEU A 76 19.42 -10.30 -14.14
CA LEU A 76 20.73 -10.30 -13.46
C LEU A 76 21.21 -11.70 -13.08
N GLY A 77 20.37 -12.72 -13.23
CA GLY A 77 20.68 -14.12 -12.97
C GLY A 77 19.97 -14.69 -11.75
N GLU A 78 20.07 -16.00 -11.59
CA GLU A 78 19.30 -16.77 -10.61
C GLU A 78 19.56 -16.36 -9.15
N GLU A 79 20.81 -16.02 -8.81
CA GLU A 79 21.17 -15.57 -7.46
C GLU A 79 20.45 -14.26 -7.08
N TRP A 80 20.35 -13.33 -8.03
CA TRP A 80 19.65 -12.06 -7.81
C TRP A 80 18.15 -12.25 -7.73
N TYR A 81 17.61 -13.13 -8.55
CA TYR A 81 16.22 -13.52 -8.50
C TYR A 81 15.83 -14.05 -7.11
N GLN A 82 16.59 -15.02 -6.59
CA GLN A 82 16.34 -15.59 -5.25
C GLN A 82 16.40 -14.52 -4.15
N LYS A 83 17.40 -13.64 -4.17
CA LYS A 83 17.50 -12.53 -3.22
C LYS A 83 16.30 -11.58 -3.30
N ALA A 84 15.79 -11.32 -4.49
CA ALA A 84 14.63 -10.46 -4.68
C ALA A 84 13.35 -11.13 -4.18
N CYS A 85 13.17 -12.43 -4.39
CA CYS A 85 12.06 -13.20 -3.80
C CYS A 85 12.12 -13.18 -2.27
N GLU A 86 13.29 -13.45 -1.68
CA GLU A 86 13.48 -13.36 -0.22
C GLU A 86 13.15 -11.97 0.32
N ALA A 87 13.55 -10.92 -0.39
CA ALA A 87 13.25 -9.54 -0.02
C ALA A 87 11.75 -9.25 -0.13
N ALA A 88 11.07 -9.75 -1.17
CA ALA A 88 9.63 -9.61 -1.35
C ALA A 88 8.85 -10.25 -0.21
N LEU A 89 9.19 -11.49 0.13
CA LEU A 89 8.56 -12.24 1.23
C LEU A 89 8.78 -11.54 2.56
N LYS A 90 10.03 -11.19 2.89
CA LYS A 90 10.34 -10.44 4.13
C LYS A 90 9.67 -9.07 4.16
N ASN A 91 9.58 -8.39 3.02
CA ASN A 91 8.87 -7.12 2.96
C ASN A 91 7.41 -7.32 3.31
N CYS A 92 6.75 -8.33 2.76
CA CYS A 92 5.36 -8.65 3.06
C CYS A 92 5.16 -9.07 4.52
N GLU A 93 6.11 -9.79 5.13
CA GLU A 93 6.10 -10.15 6.55
C GLU A 93 6.34 -8.94 7.48
N GLU A 94 7.35 -8.11 7.22
CA GLU A 94 7.70 -6.93 8.04
C GLU A 94 6.72 -5.77 7.84
N THR A 95 6.14 -5.65 6.65
CA THR A 95 5.07 -4.70 6.32
C THR A 95 3.69 -5.29 6.49
N ALA A 96 3.57 -6.42 7.20
CA ALA A 96 2.37 -6.82 7.92
C ALA A 96 2.47 -6.32 9.37
N PRO A 97 1.92 -5.15 9.73
CA PRO A 97 1.90 -4.68 11.09
C PRO A 97 0.47 -4.74 11.65
N PRO A 98 0.33 -4.81 12.99
CA PRO A 98 -0.93 -4.60 13.70
C PRO A 98 -1.50 -3.15 13.60
N LYS A 99 -1.10 -2.37 12.58
CA LYS A 99 -1.53 -0.99 12.25
C LYS A 99 -1.75 -0.70 10.75
N ALA A 100 -1.17 -1.45 9.80
CA ALA A 100 -1.52 -1.28 8.37
C ALA A 100 -2.79 -2.06 8.00
N SER A 101 -2.98 -3.22 8.64
CA SER A 101 -4.25 -3.97 8.61
C SER A 101 -5.40 -3.16 9.20
N SER A 102 -5.15 -2.28 10.19
CA SER A 102 -6.22 -1.47 10.78
C SER A 102 -6.74 -0.36 9.85
N ASN A 103 -5.85 0.28 9.08
CA ASN A 103 -6.27 1.28 8.08
C ASN A 103 -6.89 0.62 6.85
N GLN A 104 -6.38 -0.54 6.42
CA GLN A 104 -7.02 -1.31 5.34
C GLN A 104 -8.42 -1.75 5.76
N LEU A 105 -8.55 -2.34 6.96
CA LEU A 105 -9.85 -2.70 7.52
C LEU A 105 -10.79 -1.50 7.60
N LEU A 106 -10.27 -0.31 7.91
CA LEU A 106 -11.07 0.91 7.94
C LEU A 106 -11.50 1.34 6.54
N GLU A 107 -10.67 1.16 5.50
CA GLU A 107 -11.00 1.41 4.09
C GLU A 107 -12.08 0.44 3.61
N ASP A 108 -11.92 -0.85 3.89
CA ASP A 108 -12.88 -1.90 3.51
C ASP A 108 -14.22 -1.73 4.24
N ILE A 109 -14.19 -1.37 5.53
CA ILE A 109 -15.41 -1.02 6.28
C ILE A 109 -16.09 0.21 5.67
N ARG A 110 -15.35 1.19 5.13
CA ARG A 110 -15.95 2.35 4.46
C ARG A 110 -16.69 1.93 3.20
N GLU A 111 -16.15 0.96 2.46
CA GLU A 111 -16.79 0.38 1.28
C GLU A 111 -18.07 -0.37 1.64
N VAL A 112 -18.02 -1.29 2.61
CA VAL A 112 -19.21 -1.99 3.14
C VAL A 112 -20.28 -1.00 3.63
N LEU A 113 -19.86 0.09 4.27
CA LEU A 113 -20.79 1.11 4.80
C LEU A 113 -21.29 2.10 3.74
N SER A 114 -20.73 2.12 2.53
CA SER A 114 -21.13 3.07 1.49
C SER A 114 -22.55 2.78 0.98
N ASP A 115 -22.93 1.50 0.89
CA ASP A 115 -24.26 1.05 0.50
C ASP A 115 -25.17 0.73 1.71
N TYR A 116 -24.69 0.97 2.93
CA TYR A 116 -25.41 0.66 4.17
C TYR A 116 -26.16 1.87 4.73
N SER A 117 -27.50 1.82 4.74
CA SER A 117 -28.34 2.96 5.12
C SER A 117 -28.80 2.99 6.59
N GLU A 118 -28.62 1.90 7.34
CA GLU A 118 -29.15 1.79 8.70
C GLU A 118 -28.29 2.50 9.75
N LYS A 119 -28.91 2.92 10.86
CA LYS A 119 -28.19 3.65 11.93
C LYS A 119 -27.14 2.80 12.64
N TYR A 120 -27.40 1.50 12.76
CA TYR A 120 -26.59 0.56 13.53
C TYR A 120 -26.25 -0.63 12.65
N ILE A 121 -24.98 -1.06 12.69
CA ILE A 121 -24.51 -2.25 11.98
C ILE A 121 -24.14 -3.35 12.98
N PRO A 122 -24.75 -4.55 12.92
CA PRO A 122 -24.35 -5.69 13.73
C PRO A 122 -22.91 -6.13 13.41
N SER A 123 -22.11 -6.46 14.42
CA SER A 123 -20.74 -6.93 14.20
C SER A 123 -20.68 -8.23 13.39
N ALA A 124 -21.69 -9.10 13.54
CA ALA A 124 -21.78 -10.34 12.76
C ALA A 124 -22.04 -10.07 11.28
N TYR A 125 -22.91 -9.10 10.98
CA TYR A 125 -23.23 -8.71 9.61
C TYR A 125 -22.02 -8.04 8.94
N LEU A 126 -21.38 -7.08 9.63
CA LEU A 126 -20.16 -6.44 9.11
C LEU A 126 -19.05 -7.45 8.82
N LEU A 127 -18.85 -8.46 9.69
CA LEU A 127 -17.87 -9.51 9.43
C LEU A 127 -18.26 -10.39 8.24
N GLN A 128 -19.55 -10.67 8.06
CA GLN A 128 -20.02 -11.45 6.93
C GLN A 128 -19.69 -10.73 5.62
N GLU A 129 -20.07 -9.46 5.48
CA GLU A 129 -19.77 -8.66 4.28
C GLU A 129 -18.25 -8.60 4.00
N LEU A 130 -17.43 -8.42 5.04
CA LEU A 130 -15.97 -8.43 4.89
C LEU A 130 -15.39 -9.80 4.49
N HIS A 131 -16.05 -10.90 4.83
CA HIS A 131 -15.58 -12.26 4.50
C HIS A 131 -16.09 -12.75 3.15
N ASP A 132 -17.27 -12.30 2.73
CA ASP A 132 -17.92 -12.70 1.49
C ASP A 132 -17.29 -11.99 0.27
N ASP A 133 -16.56 -10.90 0.51
CA ASP A 133 -15.76 -10.20 -0.51
C ASP A 133 -14.33 -10.79 -0.58
N ASP A 134 -14.08 -11.57 -1.63
CA ASP A 134 -12.79 -12.19 -1.91
C ASP A 134 -11.67 -11.15 -2.15
N ASP A 135 -12.00 -9.92 -2.56
CA ASP A 135 -11.02 -8.85 -2.81
C ASP A 135 -10.50 -8.22 -1.51
N MET A 136 -11.18 -8.43 -0.37
CA MET A 136 -10.83 -7.85 0.93
C MET A 136 -9.98 -8.77 1.83
N ASP A 137 -9.81 -10.06 1.48
CA ASP A 137 -8.97 -11.05 2.17
C ASP A 137 -9.30 -11.31 3.68
N TRP A 138 -10.40 -10.78 4.23
CA TRP A 138 -10.70 -10.95 5.67
C TRP A 138 -11.17 -12.36 6.03
N GLY A 139 -11.60 -13.15 5.05
CA GLY A 139 -11.95 -14.57 5.23
C GLY A 139 -10.75 -15.47 5.57
N THR A 140 -9.53 -15.05 5.23
CA THR A 140 -8.29 -15.83 5.40
C THR A 140 -7.21 -15.12 6.23
N TYR A 141 -7.55 -13.95 6.80
CA TYR A 141 -6.67 -13.01 7.50
C TYR A 141 -5.58 -13.59 8.43
N ASN A 142 -5.92 -14.54 9.32
CA ASN A 142 -5.01 -15.02 10.37
C ASN A 142 -4.47 -16.43 10.07
N GLY A 143 -3.66 -16.53 9.01
CA GLY A 143 -3.09 -17.80 8.54
C GLY A 143 -4.17 -18.74 8.01
N GLY A 144 -5.05 -18.22 7.15
CA GLY A 144 -6.19 -18.95 6.60
C GLY A 144 -7.44 -18.94 7.49
N LYS A 145 -7.45 -18.17 8.58
CA LYS A 145 -8.60 -18.05 9.49
C LYS A 145 -9.30 -16.70 9.32
N PRO A 146 -10.64 -16.65 9.34
CA PRO A 146 -11.39 -15.42 9.17
C PRO A 146 -11.18 -14.45 10.33
N LEU A 147 -11.35 -13.16 10.04
CA LEU A 147 -11.32 -12.09 11.04
C LEU A 147 -12.41 -12.34 12.10
N SER A 148 -12.01 -12.38 13.37
CA SER A 148 -12.96 -12.56 14.46
C SER A 148 -13.54 -11.24 14.96
N ALA A 149 -14.74 -11.28 15.54
CA ALA A 149 -15.36 -10.12 16.21
C ALA A 149 -14.47 -9.50 17.31
N ARG A 150 -13.66 -10.32 17.98
CA ARG A 150 -12.69 -9.85 18.99
C ARG A 150 -11.55 -9.06 18.35
N GLN A 151 -11.06 -9.51 17.19
CA GLN A 151 -10.04 -8.80 16.43
C GLN A 151 -10.60 -7.50 15.85
N LEU A 152 -11.80 -7.54 15.24
CA LEU A 152 -12.51 -6.36 14.76
C LEU A 152 -12.67 -5.31 15.87
N ALA A 153 -13.18 -5.71 17.04
CA ALA A 153 -13.31 -4.79 18.19
C ALA A 153 -11.98 -4.19 18.65
N LYS A 154 -10.90 -4.99 18.64
CA LYS A 154 -9.55 -4.52 18.96
C LYS A 154 -9.05 -3.48 17.94
N PHE A 155 -9.28 -3.72 16.65
CA PHE A 155 -8.93 -2.75 15.60
C PHE A 155 -9.72 -1.45 15.74
N MET A 156 -11.03 -1.54 15.87
CA MET A 156 -11.91 -0.37 15.99
C MET A 156 -11.58 0.46 17.24
N SER A 157 -11.16 -0.18 18.33
CA SER A 157 -10.79 0.52 19.55
C SER A 157 -9.59 1.47 19.38
N ALA A 158 -8.69 1.20 18.43
CA ALA A 158 -7.56 2.07 18.12
C ALA A 158 -8.00 3.41 17.52
N TYR A 159 -9.19 3.45 16.90
CA TYR A 159 -9.82 4.64 16.32
C TYR A 159 -10.85 5.29 17.26
N GLY A 160 -10.96 4.81 18.50
CA GLY A 160 -11.98 5.27 19.46
C GLY A 160 -13.38 4.70 19.20
N ILE A 161 -13.55 3.83 18.21
CA ILE A 161 -14.82 3.18 17.87
C ILE A 161 -15.02 1.96 18.77
N LYS A 162 -16.12 1.94 19.53
CA LYS A 162 -16.38 0.87 20.50
C LYS A 162 -17.66 0.11 20.14
N THR A 163 -17.61 -1.20 20.30
CA THR A 163 -18.78 -2.06 20.17
C THR A 163 -19.81 -1.73 21.26
N LYS A 164 -21.07 -1.60 20.86
CA LYS A 164 -22.23 -1.32 21.73
C LYS A 164 -23.26 -2.43 21.56
N THR A 165 -24.20 -2.55 22.50
CA THR A 165 -25.42 -3.30 22.25
C THR A 165 -26.33 -2.40 21.42
N VAL A 166 -26.65 -2.82 20.19
CA VAL A 166 -27.50 -2.05 19.26
C VAL A 166 -28.86 -2.72 19.16
N ARG A 167 -29.93 -1.94 19.10
CA ARG A 167 -31.29 -2.47 18.92
C ARG A 167 -31.66 -2.30 17.46
N MET A 168 -31.79 -3.43 16.75
CA MET A 168 -32.16 -3.47 15.33
C MET A 168 -33.68 -3.49 15.16
N ASN A 169 -34.36 -4.32 15.95
CA ASN A 169 -35.82 -4.42 16.02
C ASN A 169 -36.26 -4.81 17.45
N ALA A 170 -37.55 -5.07 17.67
CA ALA A 170 -38.11 -5.31 19.00
C ALA A 170 -37.42 -6.47 19.74
N ASP A 171 -37.07 -7.55 19.02
CA ASP A 171 -36.58 -8.81 19.60
C ASP A 171 -35.09 -9.10 19.29
N TYR A 172 -34.42 -8.24 18.54
CA TYR A 172 -33.02 -8.42 18.12
C TYR A 172 -32.12 -7.27 18.58
N THR A 173 -31.27 -7.56 19.57
CA THR A 173 -30.32 -6.60 20.15
C THR A 173 -28.87 -7.14 20.14
N PRO A 174 -28.22 -7.23 18.95
CA PRO A 174 -26.86 -7.76 18.85
C PRO A 174 -25.80 -6.78 19.37
N LYS A 175 -24.56 -7.26 19.41
CA LYS A 175 -23.39 -6.38 19.48
C LYS A 175 -23.12 -5.79 18.09
N GLY A 176 -22.81 -4.51 18.05
CA GLY A 176 -22.63 -3.77 16.81
C GLY A 176 -21.99 -2.40 17.02
N TYR A 177 -22.01 -1.62 15.96
CA TYR A 177 -21.46 -0.27 15.91
C TYR A 177 -22.54 0.72 15.46
N GLU A 178 -22.39 1.98 15.85
CA GLU A 178 -23.19 3.06 15.28
C GLU A 178 -22.45 3.59 14.05
N VAL A 179 -23.11 3.66 12.90
CA VAL A 179 -22.43 3.97 11.62
C VAL A 179 -21.74 5.34 11.66
N ARG A 180 -22.35 6.32 12.32
CA ARG A 180 -21.76 7.66 12.49
C ARG A 180 -20.44 7.67 13.28
N ASP A 181 -20.17 6.67 14.12
CA ASP A 181 -18.93 6.62 14.92
C ASP A 181 -17.70 6.47 14.00
N PHE A 182 -17.89 5.96 12.77
CA PHE A 182 -16.83 5.80 11.79
C PHE A 182 -16.46 7.09 11.06
N ALA A 183 -17.33 8.10 11.03
CA ALA A 183 -17.13 9.31 10.23
C ALA A 183 -15.85 10.08 10.59
N ASP A 184 -15.57 10.24 11.89
CA ASP A 184 -14.35 10.90 12.37
C ASP A 184 -13.09 10.08 12.01
N ALA A 185 -13.18 8.75 12.11
CA ALA A 185 -12.08 7.87 11.72
C ALA A 185 -11.80 7.93 10.21
N PHE A 186 -12.85 7.91 9.37
CA PHE A 186 -12.71 8.06 7.92
C PHE A 186 -12.06 9.38 7.55
N ALA A 187 -12.55 10.50 8.12
CA ALA A 187 -11.98 11.82 7.83
C ALA A 187 -10.51 11.96 8.26
N ARG A 188 -10.12 11.34 9.38
CA ARG A 188 -8.76 11.44 9.91
C ARG A 188 -7.74 10.52 9.24
N TYR A 189 -8.15 9.30 8.90
CA TYR A 189 -7.24 8.23 8.51
C TYR A 189 -7.38 7.82 7.04
N LEU A 190 -8.48 8.20 6.39
CA LEU A 190 -8.74 7.96 4.96
C LEU A 190 -9.04 9.28 4.23
N PRO A 191 -8.21 10.33 4.35
CA PRO A 191 -8.44 11.57 3.63
C PRO A 191 -8.48 11.27 2.12
N GLU A 192 -9.48 11.80 1.44
CA GLU A 192 -9.50 11.79 -0.02
C GLU A 192 -8.22 12.48 -0.50
N LEU A 193 -7.42 11.75 -1.27
CA LEU A 193 -6.33 12.37 -2.02
C LEU A 193 -6.96 13.49 -2.84
N PRO A 194 -6.42 14.72 -2.83
CA PRO A 194 -6.95 15.80 -3.64
C PRO A 194 -7.05 15.33 -5.08
N SER A 195 -8.29 15.10 -5.53
CA SER A 195 -8.63 15.06 -6.93
C SER A 195 -8.33 16.45 -7.47
N GLU A 196 -7.56 16.50 -8.55
CA GLU A 196 -7.16 17.69 -9.31
C GLU A 196 -5.92 18.43 -8.77
N LEU A 197 -4.81 18.24 -9.51
CA LEU A 197 -3.85 19.32 -9.74
C LEU A 197 -4.65 20.58 -10.11
N PRO A 198 -4.43 21.73 -9.46
CA PRO A 198 -4.96 22.99 -9.96
C PRO A 198 -4.49 23.14 -11.42
N PRO A 199 -5.32 23.66 -12.34
CA PRO A 199 -4.84 24.02 -13.67
C PRO A 199 -3.62 24.92 -13.48
N GLU A 200 -2.48 24.52 -14.05
CA GLU A 200 -1.28 25.34 -14.07
C GLU A 200 -1.68 26.70 -14.65
N GLU A 201 -1.80 27.71 -13.80
CA GLU A 201 -1.74 29.10 -14.26
C GLU A 201 -0.42 29.23 -15.00
N GLU A 202 -0.51 29.40 -16.32
CA GLU A 202 0.62 29.66 -17.21
C GLU A 202 1.43 30.82 -16.63
N LYS A 203 2.53 30.49 -15.95
CA LYS A 203 3.55 31.48 -15.63
C LYS A 203 4.10 31.98 -16.95
N PRO A 204 4.11 33.30 -17.20
CA PRO A 204 4.59 33.83 -18.47
C PRO A 204 6.04 33.37 -18.70
N LEU A 205 6.27 32.87 -19.91
CA LEU A 205 7.58 32.45 -20.43
C LEU A 205 8.64 33.48 -20.03
N ARG A 206 9.59 33.09 -19.18
CA ARG A 206 10.80 33.87 -18.93
C ARG A 206 11.57 33.96 -20.25
N ALA A 207 11.51 35.13 -20.87
CA ALA A 207 12.36 35.49 -21.99
C ALA A 207 13.84 35.43 -21.57
N GLY A 208 14.67 34.85 -22.44
CA GLY A 208 16.12 34.98 -22.39
C GLY A 208 16.88 33.73 -21.95
N LYS A 209 17.13 32.80 -22.88
CA LYS A 209 18.22 31.83 -22.77
C LYS A 209 19.53 32.60 -23.03
N PRO A 210 20.48 32.69 -22.09
CA PRO A 210 21.80 33.22 -22.42
C PRO A 210 22.53 32.21 -23.33
N PRO A 211 23.38 32.68 -24.25
CA PRO A 211 24.04 31.82 -25.22
C PRO A 211 25.02 30.87 -24.51
N ILE A 212 25.12 29.67 -25.06
CA ILE A 212 26.00 28.60 -24.59
C ILE A 212 27.44 28.96 -24.99
N PRO A 213 28.43 28.95 -24.07
CA PRO A 213 29.82 29.12 -24.44
C PRO A 213 30.32 27.92 -25.24
N GLU A 214 30.94 28.16 -26.40
CA GLU A 214 31.69 27.15 -27.13
C GLU A 214 32.99 26.84 -26.39
N PHE A 215 33.19 25.56 -26.03
CA PHE A 215 34.49 24.97 -25.72
C PHE A 215 34.70 23.79 -26.66
#